data_AF-A0A2T0KHB6-F1
#
_entry.id   AF-A0A2T0KHB6-F1
#
_cell.length_a   1.000
_cell.length_b   1.000
_cell.length_c   1.000
_cell.angle_alpha   90.00
_cell.angle_beta   90.00
_cell.angle_gamma   90.00
#
_symmetry.space_group_name_H-M   'P 1'
#
loop_
_entity.id
_entity.type
_entity.pdbx_description
1 polymer ?
#
loop_
_entity_poly.entity_id
_entity_poly.type
_entity_poly.pdbx_seq_one_letter_code
_entity_poly.pdbx_strand_id
1 'polypeptide(L)'
;MTNVNPNRRAAQPPVFDNRRQDAGTLVRRALVTRGARDFARGESVFRKKDEDHRERILRALQRPPEPVEVRAALKWRHLADPWRLWLRRSAAGVDLFNRWTESSEHVEMLGEDAYREQLVRLLSRAVPRDCAASGFGCTRRIDRSCREPEICSQNPPATAGEAVHREGPLPGGCDRYFGWWGGSSVLRVAFSAGDRHRAVHWDGRLWIDGLPIADDQTLDEYGRWLDDRFFVILAEGPPDHPAQTFTWDTPVSTIRSVVVHDADQGSTTVLTPTAEETWTNPTVVRNGAVLLIHPDQAGSAPDRTLPVP
;
A
#
# COMPACT_ATOMS: atom_id res chain seq x y z
N MET A 1 -57.41 -34.39 9.48
CA MET A 1 -57.40 -33.72 10.79
C MET A 1 -56.08 -32.99 10.95
N THR A 2 -56.03 -31.69 10.65
CA THR A 2 -55.09 -30.75 11.28
C THR A 2 -55.56 -29.33 10.99
N ASN A 3 -55.72 -28.57 12.07
CA ASN A 3 -56.33 -27.24 12.12
C ASN A 3 -55.41 -26.17 11.56
N VAL A 4 -55.99 -25.28 10.75
CA VAL A 4 -55.43 -23.99 10.34
C VAL A 4 -55.85 -22.96 11.40
N ASN A 5 -54.88 -22.30 12.03
CA ASN A 5 -55.15 -21.14 12.89
C ASN A 5 -54.46 -19.89 12.31
N PRO A 6 -55.20 -18.89 11.82
CA PRO A 6 -54.66 -17.66 11.24
C PRO A 6 -54.68 -16.54 12.28
N ASN A 7 -53.52 -16.04 12.73
CA ASN A 7 -53.45 -14.78 13.47
C ASN A 7 -52.01 -14.25 13.57
N ARG A 8 -51.66 -13.26 12.74
CA ARG A 8 -50.72 -12.19 13.11
C ARG A 8 -51.04 -10.94 12.30
N ARG A 9 -51.79 -10.04 12.96
CA ARG A 9 -52.13 -8.70 12.47
C ARG A 9 -50.91 -7.77 12.58
N ALA A 10 -50.80 -6.90 11.57
CA ALA A 10 -49.89 -5.77 11.48
C ALA A 10 -50.12 -4.77 12.63
N ALA A 11 -49.03 -4.27 13.21
CA ALA A 11 -49.04 -3.20 14.19
C ALA A 11 -49.04 -1.83 13.46
N GLN A 12 -50.06 -1.02 13.71
CA GLN A 12 -50.11 0.41 13.37
C GLN A 12 -49.37 1.22 14.45
N PRO A 13 -48.67 2.31 14.08
CA PRO A 13 -48.07 3.23 15.04
C PRO A 13 -49.12 4.16 15.69
N PRO A 14 -48.91 4.59 16.94
CA PRO A 14 -49.85 5.46 17.65
C PRO A 14 -49.83 6.90 17.12
N VAL A 15 -51.04 7.44 16.95
CA VAL A 15 -51.37 8.85 16.76
C VAL A 15 -51.17 9.57 18.10
N PHE A 16 -50.36 10.63 18.13
CA PHE A 16 -50.27 11.54 19.28
C PHE A 16 -50.95 12.87 18.96
N ASP A 17 -51.86 13.22 19.88
CA ASP A 17 -52.78 14.35 19.84
C ASP A 17 -52.09 15.67 20.22
N ASN A 18 -52.44 16.72 19.49
CA ASN A 18 -51.94 18.07 19.60
C ASN A 18 -52.84 18.86 20.54
N ARG A 19 -52.45 19.07 21.81
CA ARG A 19 -53.00 20.13 22.67
C ARG A 19 -52.16 20.34 23.93
N ARG A 20 -51.26 21.32 23.91
CA ARG A 20 -51.10 22.36 24.96
C ARG A 20 -50.08 23.42 24.56
N GLN A 21 -50.60 24.63 24.40
CA GLN A 21 -49.88 25.89 24.25
C GLN A 21 -49.27 26.35 25.58
N ASP A 22 -48.36 27.32 25.47
CA ASP A 22 -47.93 28.30 26.46
C ASP A 22 -46.80 27.96 27.46
N ALA A 23 -45.55 28.06 26.97
CA ALA A 23 -44.38 28.53 27.75
C ALA A 23 -43.16 28.92 26.86
N GLY A 24 -43.37 29.42 25.64
CA GLY A 24 -42.36 29.36 24.56
C GLY A 24 -41.49 30.60 24.27
N THR A 25 -41.58 31.71 25.02
CA THR A 25 -41.04 32.99 24.50
C THR A 25 -39.92 33.62 25.35
N LEU A 26 -39.65 33.17 26.58
CA LEU A 26 -38.60 33.76 27.43
C LEU A 26 -37.30 32.92 27.53
N VAL A 27 -37.31 31.65 27.13
CA VAL A 27 -36.11 30.78 27.17
C VAL A 27 -35.29 30.82 25.87
N ARG A 28 -35.89 31.22 24.74
CA ARG A 28 -35.20 31.28 23.43
C ARG A 28 -34.18 32.43 23.31
N ARG A 29 -34.27 33.49 24.10
CA ARG A 29 -33.32 34.62 24.03
C ARG A 29 -32.02 34.39 24.82
N ALA A 30 -31.98 33.44 25.76
CA ALA A 30 -30.78 33.11 26.54
C ALA A 30 -29.93 31.98 25.91
N LEU A 31 -30.52 31.11 25.10
CA LEU A 31 -29.82 30.01 24.42
C LEU A 31 -29.14 30.43 23.10
N VAL A 32 -29.65 31.45 22.41
CA VAL A 32 -29.04 31.96 21.16
C VAL A 32 -27.75 32.74 21.43
N THR A 33 -27.64 33.45 22.55
CA THR A 33 -26.42 34.18 22.95
C THR A 33 -25.33 33.30 23.57
N ARG A 34 -25.70 32.13 24.13
CA ARG A 34 -24.72 31.15 24.63
C ARG A 34 -24.10 30.34 23.49
N GLY A 35 -24.90 29.87 22.53
CA GLY A 35 -24.41 29.15 21.35
C GLY A 35 -23.49 29.98 20.45
N ALA A 36 -23.77 31.27 20.27
CA ALA A 36 -22.90 32.17 19.49
C ALA A 36 -21.54 32.45 20.16
N ARG A 37 -21.48 32.47 21.50
CA ARG A 37 -20.21 32.63 22.24
C ARG A 37 -19.37 31.36 22.20
N ASP A 38 -19.97 30.18 22.27
CA ASP A 38 -19.24 28.92 22.21
C ASP A 38 -18.73 28.62 20.78
N PHE A 39 -19.45 29.04 19.74
CA PHE A 39 -19.00 28.96 18.34
C PHE A 39 -17.84 29.94 18.03
N ALA A 40 -17.94 31.20 18.47
CA ALA A 40 -16.85 32.17 18.35
C ALA A 40 -15.60 31.80 19.17
N ARG A 41 -15.79 31.09 20.29
CA ARG A 41 -14.68 30.56 21.10
C ARG A 41 -14.03 29.34 20.43
N GLY A 42 -14.82 28.48 19.79
CA GLY A 42 -14.32 27.39 18.94
C GLY A 42 -13.50 27.91 17.75
N GLU A 43 -14.05 28.85 16.98
CA GLU A 43 -13.36 29.48 15.84
C GLU A 43 -12.09 30.23 16.26
N SER A 44 -12.10 30.95 17.39
CA SER A 44 -10.89 31.63 17.87
C SER A 44 -9.81 30.65 18.37
N VAL A 45 -10.19 29.47 18.91
CA VAL A 45 -9.23 28.43 19.28
C VAL A 45 -8.63 27.76 18.04
N PHE A 46 -9.43 27.46 17.01
CA PHE A 46 -8.91 26.91 15.74
C PHE A 46 -8.02 27.92 15.01
N ARG A 47 -8.45 29.17 14.89
CA ARG A 47 -7.67 30.24 14.24
C ARG A 47 -6.37 30.54 14.98
N LYS A 48 -6.37 30.47 16.31
CA LYS A 48 -5.16 30.59 17.13
C LYS A 48 -4.23 29.40 16.97
N LYS A 49 -4.76 28.18 16.75
CA LYS A 49 -3.96 26.99 16.45
C LYS A 49 -3.30 27.06 15.07
N ASP A 50 -4.01 27.59 14.07
CA ASP A 50 -3.47 27.81 12.72
C ASP A 50 -2.46 28.97 12.69
N GLU A 51 -2.71 30.05 13.43
CA GLU A 51 -1.75 31.14 13.61
C GLU A 51 -0.48 30.67 14.33
N ASP A 52 -0.61 29.83 15.36
CA ASP A 52 0.53 29.25 16.09
C ASP A 52 1.32 28.24 15.24
N HIS A 53 0.63 27.49 14.36
CA HIS A 53 1.28 26.63 13.36
C HIS A 53 2.05 27.44 12.31
N ARG A 54 1.43 28.49 11.75
CA ARG A 54 2.04 29.37 10.75
C ARG A 54 3.20 30.18 11.34
N GLU A 55 3.09 30.66 12.58
CA GLU A 55 4.17 31.35 13.28
C GLU A 55 5.34 30.40 13.60
N ARG A 56 5.06 29.15 13.95
CA ARG A 56 6.09 28.10 14.08
C ARG A 56 6.82 27.84 12.77
N ILE A 57 6.11 27.77 11.63
CA ILE A 57 6.71 27.62 10.30
C ILE A 57 7.61 28.84 10.00
N LEU A 58 7.11 30.06 10.20
CA LEU A 58 7.87 31.28 9.93
C LEU A 58 9.13 31.40 10.81
N ARG A 59 9.06 31.04 12.10
CA ARG A 59 10.25 30.99 12.97
C ARG A 59 11.25 29.89 12.57
N ALA A 60 10.76 28.75 12.09
CA ALA A 60 11.62 27.68 11.59
C ALA A 60 12.36 28.10 10.31
N LEU A 61 11.72 28.90 9.44
CA LEU A 61 12.31 29.45 8.22
C LEU A 61 13.37 30.54 8.48
N GLN A 62 13.29 31.26 9.60
CA GLN A 62 14.23 32.34 9.96
C GLN A 62 15.49 31.86 10.69
N ARG A 63 15.53 30.63 11.19
CA ARG A 63 16.75 30.06 11.78
C ARG A 63 17.72 29.65 10.66
N PRO A 64 19.04 29.86 10.83
CA PRO A 64 19.99 29.26 9.91
C PRO A 64 19.72 27.75 9.87
N PRO A 65 19.59 27.16 8.67
CA PRO A 65 19.18 25.77 8.56
C PRO A 65 20.16 24.92 9.37
N GLU A 66 19.64 24.19 10.36
CA GLU A 66 20.44 23.17 11.04
C GLU A 66 21.04 22.25 9.97
N PRO A 67 22.29 21.80 10.13
CA PRO A 67 22.87 20.82 9.22
C PRO A 67 21.87 19.67 9.01
N VAL A 68 21.69 19.23 7.76
CA VAL A 68 20.67 18.22 7.40
C VAL A 68 20.76 16.98 8.30
N GLU A 69 21.99 16.60 8.68
CA GLU A 69 22.28 15.51 9.61
C GLU A 69 21.75 15.72 11.02
N VAL A 70 21.80 16.94 11.56
CA VAL A 70 21.29 17.30 12.89
C VAL A 70 19.77 17.35 12.88
N ARG A 71 19.20 17.99 11.85
CA ARG A 71 17.76 18.11 11.67
C ARG A 71 17.13 16.74 11.45
N ALA A 72 17.78 15.89 10.66
CA ALA A 72 17.44 14.49 10.53
C ALA A 72 17.54 13.83 11.92
N ALA A 73 18.70 13.81 12.58
CA ALA A 73 18.89 13.10 13.84
C ALA A 73 17.87 13.44 14.94
N LEU A 74 17.36 14.68 14.98
CA LEU A 74 16.30 15.08 15.90
C LEU A 74 14.94 14.44 15.58
N LYS A 75 14.63 14.21 14.30
CA LYS A 75 13.35 13.65 13.83
C LYS A 75 13.17 12.18 14.22
N TRP A 76 14.22 11.38 14.21
CA TRP A 76 14.18 9.93 14.51
C TRP A 76 14.89 9.57 15.82
N ARG A 77 15.12 10.55 16.70
CA ARG A 77 15.71 10.34 18.05
C ARG A 77 14.90 9.37 18.92
N HIS A 78 13.61 9.22 18.61
CA HIS A 78 12.68 8.35 19.34
C HIS A 78 12.71 6.90 18.86
N LEU A 79 13.37 6.61 17.73
CA LEU A 79 13.54 5.23 17.27
C LEU A 79 14.49 4.46 18.19
N ALA A 80 14.36 3.14 18.24
CA ALA A 80 15.31 2.27 18.92
C ALA A 80 16.74 2.47 18.37
N ASP A 81 17.76 2.23 19.21
CA ASP A 81 19.18 2.42 18.85
C ASP A 81 19.60 1.75 17.52
N PRO A 82 19.14 0.52 17.18
CA PRO A 82 19.53 -0.12 15.92
C PRO A 82 19.10 0.66 14.67
N TRP A 83 17.92 1.29 14.71
CA TRP A 83 17.41 2.11 13.61
C TRP A 83 18.11 3.45 13.52
N ARG A 84 18.44 4.03 14.69
CA ARG A 84 19.26 5.25 14.77
C ARG A 84 20.67 5.05 14.23
N LEU A 85 21.27 3.88 14.45
CA LEU A 85 22.58 3.57 13.87
C LEU A 85 22.49 3.33 12.36
N TRP A 86 21.40 2.71 11.89
CA TRP A 86 21.18 2.44 10.48
C TRP A 86 21.00 3.73 9.66
N LEU A 87 20.02 4.57 9.97
CA LEU A 87 19.77 5.74 9.12
C LEU A 87 20.94 6.75 9.19
N ARG A 88 21.86 6.64 10.16
CA ARG A 88 23.09 7.49 10.19
C ARG A 88 24.02 7.16 9.03
N ARG A 89 23.87 5.98 8.44
CA ARG A 89 24.69 5.44 7.36
C ARG A 89 23.92 5.34 6.03
N SER A 90 22.60 5.56 6.05
CA SER A 90 21.75 5.43 4.87
C SER A 90 21.06 6.76 4.57
N ALA A 91 21.61 7.52 3.62
CA ALA A 91 20.98 8.75 3.14
C ALA A 91 19.60 8.49 2.53
N ALA A 92 19.47 7.42 1.74
CA ALA A 92 18.19 6.99 1.17
C ALA A 92 17.17 6.64 2.27
N GLY A 93 17.60 5.95 3.32
CA GLY A 93 16.76 5.64 4.47
C GLY A 93 16.29 6.89 5.21
N VAL A 94 17.17 7.88 5.43
CA VAL A 94 16.79 9.16 6.05
C VAL A 94 15.73 9.88 5.22
N ASP A 95 15.93 9.98 3.92
CA ASP A 95 14.99 10.64 3.02
C ASP A 95 13.64 9.93 2.97
N LEU A 96 13.65 8.60 2.90
CA LEU A 96 12.44 7.79 2.95
C LEU A 96 11.72 7.96 4.29
N PHE A 97 12.44 7.86 5.41
CA PHE A 97 11.87 8.04 6.75
C PHE A 97 11.17 9.39 6.86
N ASN A 98 11.88 10.49 6.57
CA ASN A 98 11.35 11.84 6.74
C ASN A 98 10.10 12.06 5.90
N ARG A 99 10.13 11.68 4.61
CA ARG A 99 8.98 11.86 3.71
C ARG A 99 7.80 11.01 4.11
N TRP A 100 8.05 9.79 4.57
CA TRP A 100 6.99 8.90 5.00
C TRP A 100 6.33 9.38 6.30
N THR A 101 7.12 9.79 7.30
CA THR A 101 6.58 10.26 8.59
C THR A 101 5.91 11.62 8.51
N GLU A 102 6.36 12.48 7.58
CA GLU A 102 5.84 13.83 7.36
C GLU A 102 5.04 13.89 6.05
N SER A 103 4.37 12.79 5.70
CA SER A 103 3.68 12.66 4.40
C SER A 103 2.68 13.78 4.17
N SER A 104 1.96 14.22 5.22
CA SER A 104 0.97 15.31 5.11
C SER A 104 1.60 16.64 4.68
N GLU A 105 2.74 17.02 5.26
CA GLU A 105 3.43 18.28 4.92
C GLU A 105 3.96 18.25 3.48
N HIS A 106 4.50 17.11 3.05
CA HIS A 106 4.99 16.95 1.69
C HIS A 106 3.87 16.90 0.66
N VAL A 107 2.73 16.27 1.00
CA VAL A 107 1.53 16.26 0.14
C VAL A 107 0.96 17.66 0.01
N GLU A 108 0.87 18.43 1.09
CA GLU A 108 0.40 19.83 1.03
C GLU A 108 1.29 20.70 0.13
N MET A 109 2.61 20.49 0.18
CA MET A 109 3.58 21.27 -0.58
C MET A 109 3.68 20.87 -2.06
N LEU A 110 3.61 19.58 -2.36
CA LEU A 110 3.88 19.04 -3.70
C LEU A 110 2.61 18.67 -4.47
N GLY A 111 1.50 18.44 -3.78
CA GLY A 111 0.36 17.69 -4.29
C GLY A 111 0.57 16.17 -4.21
N GLU A 112 -0.53 15.42 -4.22
CA GLU A 112 -0.52 13.96 -4.04
C GLU A 112 0.28 13.23 -5.12
N ASP A 113 0.10 13.60 -6.39
CA ASP A 113 0.75 12.93 -7.51
C ASP A 113 2.27 13.12 -7.50
N ALA A 114 2.74 14.35 -7.30
CA ALA A 114 4.18 14.63 -7.23
C ALA A 114 4.82 14.02 -5.98
N TYR A 115 4.12 14.03 -4.83
CA TYR A 115 4.56 13.29 -3.64
C TYR A 115 4.72 11.81 -3.96
N ARG A 116 3.74 11.23 -4.64
CA ARG A 116 3.74 9.82 -5.01
C ARG A 116 4.91 9.45 -5.90
N GLU A 117 5.12 10.17 -6.99
CA GLU A 117 6.25 9.90 -7.89
C GLU A 117 7.60 10.06 -7.19
N GLN A 118 7.75 11.02 -6.27
CA GLN A 118 8.99 11.19 -5.52
C GLN A 118 9.21 10.06 -4.52
N LEU A 119 8.17 9.62 -3.82
CA LEU A 119 8.26 8.51 -2.87
C LEU A 119 8.53 7.17 -3.60
N VAL A 120 7.88 6.91 -4.74
CA VAL A 120 8.18 5.74 -5.58
C VAL A 120 9.65 5.72 -5.99
N ARG A 121 10.20 6.86 -6.43
CA ARG A 121 11.62 6.96 -6.80
C ARG A 121 12.57 6.67 -5.65
N LEU A 122 12.21 7.05 -4.42
CA LEU A 122 12.99 6.71 -3.23
C LEU A 122 12.90 5.23 -2.89
N LEU A 123 11.69 4.66 -2.90
CA LEU A 123 11.47 3.23 -2.61
C LEU A 123 12.15 2.33 -3.64
N SER A 124 12.24 2.77 -4.89
CA SER A 124 12.95 2.05 -5.96
C SER A 124 14.47 2.00 -5.75
N ARG A 125 15.01 2.80 -4.83
CA ARG A 125 16.43 2.81 -4.46
C ARG A 125 16.67 2.35 -3.02
N ALA A 126 15.60 2.21 -2.26
CA ALA A 126 15.67 1.77 -0.88
C ALA A 126 16.22 0.34 -0.81
N VAL A 127 16.97 0.05 0.24
CA VAL A 127 17.21 -1.34 0.63
C VAL A 127 16.13 -1.77 1.63
N PRO A 128 15.91 -3.07 1.84
CA PRO A 128 14.90 -3.59 2.77
C PRO A 128 14.93 -2.96 4.16
N ARG A 129 16.14 -2.71 4.66
CA ARG A 129 16.34 -2.08 5.97
C ARG A 129 15.93 -0.61 6.03
N ASP A 130 15.96 0.11 4.91
CA ASP A 130 15.43 1.48 4.83
C ASP A 130 13.90 1.45 4.99
N CYS A 131 13.20 0.56 4.28
CA CYS A 131 11.75 0.40 4.41
C CYS A 131 11.37 0.06 5.86
N ALA A 132 12.07 -0.89 6.47
CA ALA A 132 11.84 -1.28 7.86
C ALA A 132 12.07 -0.12 8.84
N ALA A 133 13.17 0.64 8.66
CA ALA A 133 13.48 1.79 9.50
C ALA A 133 12.45 2.92 9.34
N SER A 134 11.84 3.05 8.16
CA SER A 134 10.71 3.94 7.88
C SER A 134 9.36 3.44 8.43
N GLY A 135 9.34 2.32 9.14
CA GLY A 135 8.12 1.78 9.77
C GLY A 135 7.22 1.00 8.82
N PHE A 136 7.71 0.62 7.64
CA PHE A 136 6.98 -0.31 6.79
C PHE A 136 6.96 -1.68 7.48
N GLY A 137 5.77 -2.26 7.57
CA GLY A 137 5.62 -3.62 8.08
C GLY A 137 6.22 -4.60 7.08
N CYS A 138 7.14 -5.44 7.52
CA CYS A 138 7.43 -6.68 6.80
C CYS A 138 6.23 -7.62 7.02
N THR A 139 5.61 -8.10 5.95
CA THR A 139 4.72 -9.26 6.12
C THR A 139 5.43 -10.46 5.53
N ARG A 140 5.41 -11.57 6.28
CA ARG A 140 4.69 -12.71 5.74
C ARG A 140 4.29 -13.72 6.82
N ARG A 141 2.97 -13.96 6.82
CA ARG A 141 2.26 -15.16 7.28
C ARG A 141 2.11 -15.33 8.79
N ILE A 142 0.91 -15.74 9.23
CA ILE A 142 0.52 -16.27 10.59
C ILE A 142 1.69 -16.80 11.44
N ASP A 143 2.46 -17.58 10.74
CA ASP A 143 3.12 -18.80 11.16
C ASP A 143 4.65 -18.71 11.12
N ARG A 144 5.22 -17.53 10.81
CA ARG A 144 6.68 -17.35 10.72
C ARG A 144 7.22 -16.32 11.72
N SER A 145 8.44 -16.57 12.17
CA SER A 145 9.18 -15.77 13.15
C SER A 145 9.59 -14.37 12.64
N CYS A 146 9.61 -14.13 11.33
CA CYS A 146 10.02 -12.86 10.71
C CYS A 146 8.94 -11.75 10.74
N ARG A 147 8.20 -11.62 11.83
CA ARG A 147 7.12 -10.60 12.00
C ARG A 147 7.57 -9.37 12.75
N GLU A 148 8.48 -9.56 13.68
CA GLU A 148 8.92 -8.50 14.56
C GLU A 148 9.90 -7.59 13.80
N PRO A 149 9.74 -6.26 13.86
CA PRO A 149 10.65 -5.31 13.23
C PRO A 149 12.12 -5.59 13.55
N GLU A 150 12.41 -6.05 14.76
CA GLU A 150 13.72 -6.46 15.24
C GLU A 150 14.31 -7.62 14.44
N ILE A 151 13.47 -8.56 13.98
CA ILE A 151 13.88 -9.71 13.17
C ILE A 151 14.02 -9.30 11.70
N CYS A 152 13.12 -8.48 11.19
CA CYS A 152 13.20 -7.93 9.83
C CYS A 152 14.35 -6.93 9.64
N SER A 153 14.86 -6.36 10.74
CA SER A 153 15.99 -5.41 10.75
C SER A 153 17.36 -6.05 10.56
N GLN A 154 17.45 -7.36 10.76
CA GLN A 154 18.71 -8.07 10.75
C GLN A 154 19.22 -8.18 9.32
N ASN A 155 20.53 -8.36 9.16
CA ASN A 155 21.04 -8.83 7.87
C ASN A 155 20.79 -10.33 7.80
N PRO A 156 20.43 -10.89 6.62
CA PRO A 156 20.47 -12.33 6.45
C PRO A 156 21.87 -12.86 6.80
N PRO A 157 21.98 -14.02 7.45
CA PRO A 157 23.27 -14.56 7.87
C PRO A 157 24.17 -14.79 6.64
N ALA A 158 25.47 -14.50 6.75
CA ALA A 158 26.43 -14.66 5.66
C ALA A 158 26.50 -16.12 5.12
N THR A 159 26.14 -17.10 5.95
CA THR A 159 26.05 -18.52 5.60
C THR A 159 24.82 -18.86 4.75
N ALA A 160 23.88 -17.94 4.58
CA ALA A 160 22.81 -18.10 3.60
C ALA A 160 23.35 -18.04 2.16
N GLY A 161 24.57 -17.54 1.93
CA GLY A 161 25.12 -17.39 0.58
C GLY A 161 24.46 -16.27 -0.21
N GLU A 162 25.16 -15.73 -1.21
CA GLU A 162 24.66 -14.67 -2.10
C GLU A 162 23.42 -15.10 -2.92
N ALA A 163 23.12 -16.40 -2.96
CA ALA A 163 22.07 -16.99 -3.79
C ALA A 163 20.77 -17.36 -3.04
N VAL A 164 20.66 -17.12 -1.72
CA VAL A 164 19.43 -17.48 -1.01
C VAL A 164 18.34 -16.46 -1.31
N HIS A 165 17.36 -16.92 -2.11
CA HIS A 165 16.04 -16.32 -2.22
C HIS A 165 15.57 -15.86 -0.84
N ARG A 166 15.23 -14.57 -0.71
CA ARG A 166 14.57 -13.99 0.46
C ARG A 166 13.11 -14.45 0.58
N GLU A 167 12.88 -15.75 0.40
CA GLU A 167 11.62 -16.41 0.60
C GLU A 167 11.81 -17.49 1.67
N GLY A 168 11.81 -17.07 2.94
CA GLY A 168 12.03 -18.00 4.05
C GLY A 168 11.84 -17.35 5.42
N PRO A 169 11.66 -18.13 6.50
CA PRO A 169 11.59 -17.63 7.88
C PRO A 169 12.98 -17.21 8.40
N LEU A 170 13.78 -16.54 7.57
CA LEU A 170 15.13 -16.09 7.92
C LEU A 170 15.05 -14.69 8.54
N PRO A 171 15.74 -14.43 9.66
CA PRO A 171 15.96 -13.07 10.14
C PRO A 171 16.57 -12.20 9.04
N GLY A 172 16.01 -11.02 8.81
CA GLY A 172 16.44 -10.13 7.72
C GLY A 172 16.07 -10.59 6.30
N GLY A 173 15.39 -11.73 6.16
CA GLY A 173 15.06 -12.33 4.88
C GLY A 173 13.72 -11.87 4.30
N CYS A 174 13.19 -10.71 4.71
CA CYS A 174 11.93 -10.22 4.17
C CYS A 174 12.13 -9.66 2.76
N ASP A 175 11.44 -10.25 1.79
CA ASP A 175 11.37 -9.75 0.42
C ASP A 175 10.28 -8.70 0.23
N ARG A 176 9.37 -8.50 1.21
CA ARG A 176 8.21 -7.61 1.05
C ARG A 176 7.93 -6.72 2.25
N TYR A 177 7.60 -5.47 1.95
CA TYR A 177 7.33 -4.41 2.91
C TYR A 177 6.06 -3.65 2.55
N PHE A 178 5.30 -3.24 3.56
CA PHE A 178 3.95 -2.69 3.43
C PHE A 178 3.85 -1.39 4.24
N GLY A 179 3.38 -0.33 3.59
CA GLY A 179 3.02 0.94 4.20
C GLY A 179 1.53 1.19 4.03
N TRP A 180 0.88 1.77 5.04
CA TRP A 180 -0.51 2.20 4.95
C TRP A 180 -0.57 3.71 4.74
N TRP A 181 -1.18 4.14 3.65
CA TRP A 181 -1.40 5.55 3.36
C TRP A 181 -2.91 5.80 3.22
N GLY A 182 -3.43 6.82 3.90
CA GLY A 182 -4.84 7.23 3.74
C GLY A 182 -5.89 6.17 4.15
N GLY A 183 -5.58 5.27 5.09
CA GLY A 183 -6.53 4.31 5.67
C GLY A 183 -6.93 3.11 4.80
N SER A 184 -6.87 3.23 3.47
CA SER A 184 -7.21 2.14 2.53
C SER A 184 -6.15 1.87 1.46
N SER A 185 -5.24 2.81 1.18
CA SER A 185 -4.21 2.61 0.17
C SER A 185 -3.02 1.85 0.76
N VAL A 186 -2.79 0.64 0.28
CA VAL A 186 -1.63 -0.16 0.65
C VAL A 186 -0.51 0.09 -0.35
N LEU A 187 0.57 0.67 0.14
CA LEU A 187 1.84 0.77 -0.55
C LEU A 187 2.64 -0.51 -0.28
N ARG A 188 3.16 -1.16 -1.33
CA ARG A 188 3.93 -2.40 -1.21
C ARG A 188 5.26 -2.25 -1.92
N VAL A 189 6.30 -2.82 -1.35
CA VAL A 189 7.62 -2.95 -1.99
C VAL A 189 8.02 -4.41 -1.94
N ALA A 190 8.34 -4.98 -3.10
CA ALA A 190 8.83 -6.34 -3.24
C ALA A 190 10.25 -6.33 -3.85
N PHE A 191 11.18 -6.96 -3.16
CA PHE A 191 12.57 -7.09 -3.54
C PHE A 191 12.78 -8.41 -4.28
N SER A 192 13.61 -8.36 -5.32
CA SER A 192 14.10 -9.57 -5.96
C SER A 192 15.05 -10.34 -5.04
N ALA A 193 15.36 -11.59 -5.36
CA ALA A 193 16.13 -12.47 -4.48
C ALA A 193 17.47 -11.87 -4.00
N GLY A 194 18.19 -11.19 -4.90
CA GLY A 194 19.47 -10.53 -4.62
C GLY A 194 19.36 -9.06 -4.20
N ASP A 195 18.17 -8.55 -3.92
CA ASP A 195 17.88 -7.11 -3.75
C ASP A 195 18.34 -6.24 -4.93
N ARG A 196 18.51 -6.83 -6.12
CA ARG A 196 18.94 -6.07 -7.29
C ARG A 196 17.82 -5.20 -7.83
N HIS A 197 16.59 -5.70 -7.81
CA HIS A 197 15.41 -5.05 -8.36
C HIS A 197 14.32 -4.86 -7.31
N ARG A 198 13.52 -3.81 -7.48
CA ARG A 198 12.41 -3.44 -6.60
C ARG A 198 11.15 -3.23 -7.40
N ALA A 199 10.08 -3.90 -6.98
CA ALA A 199 8.73 -3.65 -7.45
C ALA A 199 7.98 -2.84 -6.39
N VAL A 200 7.55 -1.63 -6.73
CA VAL A 200 6.74 -0.76 -5.87
C VAL A 200 5.32 -0.77 -6.40
N HIS A 201 4.36 -1.19 -5.59
CA HIS A 201 2.94 -1.15 -5.93
C HIS A 201 2.22 -0.12 -5.06
N TRP A 202 1.51 0.82 -5.68
CA TRP A 202 0.79 1.85 -4.97
C TRP A 202 -0.39 2.37 -5.80
N ASP A 203 -1.58 2.35 -5.21
CA ASP A 203 -2.80 2.89 -5.80
C ASP A 203 -3.11 2.30 -7.19
N GLY A 204 -3.08 0.96 -7.26
CA GLY A 204 -3.34 0.19 -8.49
C GLY A 204 -2.24 0.27 -9.55
N ARG A 205 -1.15 1.00 -9.30
CA ARG A 205 -0.03 1.15 -10.22
C ARG A 205 1.18 0.38 -9.73
N LEU A 206 1.97 -0.10 -10.69
CA LEU A 206 3.21 -0.82 -10.45
C LEU A 206 4.39 -0.08 -11.08
N TRP A 207 5.47 0.02 -10.31
CA TRP A 207 6.76 0.48 -10.80
C TRP A 207 7.82 -0.58 -10.54
N ILE A 208 8.73 -0.79 -11.50
CA ILE A 208 9.91 -1.62 -11.33
C ILE A 208 11.14 -0.75 -11.52
N ASP A 209 11.98 -0.69 -10.50
CA ASP A 209 13.16 0.18 -10.44
C ASP A 209 12.86 1.65 -10.80
N GLY A 210 11.64 2.08 -10.47
CA GLY A 210 11.14 3.44 -10.69
C GLY A 210 10.48 3.66 -12.05
N LEU A 211 10.45 2.66 -12.93
CA LEU A 211 9.76 2.72 -14.22
C LEU A 211 8.32 2.20 -14.09
N PRO A 212 7.29 2.94 -14.53
CA PRO A 212 5.91 2.46 -14.51
C PRO A 212 5.76 1.29 -15.50
N ILE A 213 5.04 0.24 -15.08
CA ILE A 213 4.87 -0.98 -15.85
C ILE A 213 3.37 -1.24 -16.07
N ALA A 214 3.00 -1.54 -17.33
CA ALA A 214 1.64 -1.94 -17.72
C ALA A 214 0.56 -0.96 -17.21
N ASP A 215 0.73 0.33 -17.52
CA ASP A 215 -0.14 1.42 -17.08
C ASP A 215 -1.55 1.38 -17.70
N ASP A 216 -1.71 0.61 -18.77
CA ASP A 216 -2.97 0.32 -19.45
C ASP A 216 -3.69 -0.92 -18.91
N GLN A 217 -3.14 -1.59 -17.89
CA GLN A 217 -3.70 -2.82 -17.32
C GLN A 217 -4.22 -2.62 -15.89
N THR A 218 -5.31 -3.30 -15.54
CA THR A 218 -5.72 -3.46 -14.14
C THR A 218 -4.94 -4.61 -13.52
N LEU A 219 -3.95 -4.30 -12.70
CA LEU A 219 -3.06 -5.29 -12.09
C LEU A 219 -3.63 -5.83 -10.77
N ASP A 220 -3.38 -7.11 -10.52
CA ASP A 220 -3.62 -7.71 -9.21
C ASP A 220 -2.65 -7.12 -8.18
N GLU A 221 -2.99 -7.20 -6.89
CA GLU A 221 -2.18 -6.50 -5.88
C GLU A 221 -0.88 -7.24 -5.51
N TYR A 222 -0.71 -8.49 -5.98
CA TYR A 222 0.36 -9.40 -5.56
C TYR A 222 1.13 -9.97 -6.76
N GLY A 223 2.25 -9.33 -7.10
CA GLY A 223 3.25 -9.92 -7.99
C GLY A 223 4.27 -10.81 -7.26
N ARG A 224 5.17 -11.42 -8.03
CA ARG A 224 6.34 -12.15 -7.52
C ARG A 224 7.53 -11.99 -8.45
N TRP A 225 8.72 -11.96 -7.86
CA TRP A 225 9.96 -12.11 -8.60
C TRP A 225 10.18 -13.58 -8.95
N LEU A 226 10.59 -13.85 -10.20
CA LEU A 226 11.20 -15.10 -10.62
C LEU A 226 12.69 -14.82 -10.78
N ASP A 227 13.47 -15.50 -9.94
CA ASP A 227 14.89 -15.24 -9.75
C ASP A 227 15.15 -13.77 -9.38
N ASP A 228 16.19 -13.19 -9.97
CA ASP A 228 16.63 -11.81 -9.78
C ASP A 228 16.49 -11.01 -11.09
N ARG A 229 15.48 -11.34 -11.93
CA ARG A 229 15.30 -10.74 -13.27
C ARG A 229 13.85 -10.46 -13.64
N PHE A 230 12.95 -11.44 -13.50
CA PHE A 230 11.58 -11.27 -13.99
C PHE A 230 10.62 -10.94 -12.86
N PHE A 231 9.79 -9.93 -13.05
CA PHE A 231 8.63 -9.70 -12.20
C PHE A 231 7.38 -10.17 -12.90
N VAL A 232 6.60 -11.02 -12.23
CA VAL A 232 5.37 -11.58 -12.76
C VAL A 232 4.21 -11.14 -11.89
N ILE A 233 3.17 -10.62 -12.53
CA ILE A 233 1.94 -10.19 -11.87
C ILE A 233 0.75 -10.52 -12.76
N LEU A 234 -0.39 -10.81 -12.14
CA LEU A 234 -1.63 -11.06 -12.87
C LEU A 234 -2.31 -9.73 -13.21
N ALA A 235 -3.03 -9.72 -14.31
CA ALA A 235 -3.88 -8.62 -14.73
C ALA A 235 -5.30 -9.14 -15.01
N GLU A 236 -6.26 -8.23 -15.11
CA GLU A 236 -7.59 -8.58 -15.63
C GLU A 236 -7.49 -9.27 -17.00
N GLY A 237 -8.31 -10.31 -17.17
CA GLY A 237 -8.42 -11.01 -18.44
C GLY A 237 -9.19 -10.19 -19.48
N PRO A 238 -9.18 -10.63 -20.74
CA PRO A 238 -9.93 -9.97 -21.80
C PRO A 238 -11.44 -10.02 -21.49
N PRO A 239 -12.16 -8.88 -21.54
CA PRO A 239 -13.57 -8.82 -21.14
C PRO A 239 -14.50 -9.58 -22.10
N ASP A 240 -14.06 -9.84 -23.31
CA ASP A 240 -14.75 -10.59 -24.36
C ASP A 240 -14.43 -12.09 -24.38
N HIS A 241 -13.64 -12.58 -23.42
CA HIS A 241 -13.32 -14.01 -23.34
C HIS A 241 -14.58 -14.85 -23.08
N PRO A 242 -14.81 -15.96 -23.80
CA PRO A 242 -16.06 -16.74 -23.69
C PRO A 242 -16.25 -17.38 -22.31
N ALA A 243 -15.17 -17.71 -21.62
CA ALA A 243 -15.20 -18.23 -20.25
C ALA A 243 -15.18 -17.12 -19.16
N GLN A 244 -15.19 -15.85 -19.55
CA GLN A 244 -15.20 -14.74 -18.59
C GLN A 244 -16.56 -14.69 -17.89
N THR A 245 -16.51 -14.60 -16.57
CA THR A 245 -17.68 -14.36 -15.73
C THR A 245 -17.41 -13.16 -14.85
N PHE A 246 -18.45 -12.35 -14.64
CA PHE A 246 -18.42 -11.21 -13.72
C PHE A 246 -19.52 -11.43 -12.69
N THR A 247 -19.15 -11.59 -11.42
CA THR A 247 -20.14 -11.65 -10.34
C THR A 247 -20.44 -10.23 -9.84
N TRP A 248 -21.72 -9.97 -9.52
CA TRP A 248 -22.19 -8.64 -9.12
C TRP A 248 -21.58 -8.16 -7.79
N ASP A 249 -21.09 -9.08 -6.97
CA ASP A 249 -20.53 -8.85 -5.64
C ASP A 249 -19.01 -8.67 -5.64
N THR A 250 -18.31 -9.08 -6.70
CA THR A 250 -16.88 -8.81 -6.86
C THR A 250 -16.55 -8.80 -8.35
N PRO A 251 -16.14 -7.67 -8.95
CA PRO A 251 -15.77 -7.58 -10.37
C PRO A 251 -14.40 -8.22 -10.62
N VAL A 252 -14.18 -9.42 -10.07
CA VAL A 252 -12.94 -10.15 -10.21
C VAL A 252 -13.04 -10.91 -11.50
N SER A 253 -12.14 -10.59 -12.43
CA SER A 253 -12.03 -11.34 -13.68
C SER A 253 -11.73 -12.81 -13.38
N THR A 254 -12.58 -13.72 -13.84
CA THR A 254 -12.34 -15.17 -13.70
C THR A 254 -11.17 -15.61 -14.55
N ILE A 255 -11.07 -15.12 -15.78
CA ILE A 255 -9.92 -15.32 -16.66
C ILE A 255 -8.94 -14.18 -16.44
N ARG A 256 -7.65 -14.51 -16.42
CA ARG A 256 -6.57 -13.57 -16.07
C ARG A 256 -5.56 -13.49 -17.19
N SER A 257 -5.06 -12.28 -17.41
CA SER A 257 -3.86 -12.05 -18.21
C SER A 257 -2.64 -12.14 -17.32
N VAL A 258 -1.47 -12.38 -17.93
CA VAL A 258 -0.18 -12.41 -17.22
C VAL A 258 0.70 -11.28 -17.72
N VAL A 259 1.21 -10.47 -16.81
CA VAL A 259 2.22 -9.45 -17.12
C VAL A 259 3.57 -9.96 -16.64
N VAL A 260 4.54 -10.00 -17.55
CA VAL A 260 5.94 -10.35 -17.27
C VAL A 260 6.79 -9.15 -17.61
N HIS A 261 7.53 -8.63 -16.63
CA HIS A 261 8.55 -7.62 -16.84
C HIS A 261 9.94 -8.22 -16.69
N ASP A 262 10.79 -8.06 -17.70
CA ASP A 262 12.21 -8.38 -17.66
C ASP A 262 12.99 -7.14 -17.22
N ALA A 263 13.43 -7.11 -15.97
CA ALA A 263 14.12 -5.97 -15.39
C ALA A 263 15.53 -5.75 -15.95
N ASP A 264 16.15 -6.79 -16.52
CA ASP A 264 17.46 -6.66 -17.17
C ASP A 264 17.37 -5.95 -18.51
N GLN A 265 16.31 -6.26 -19.26
CA GLN A 265 16.08 -5.67 -20.59
C GLN A 265 15.18 -4.43 -20.53
N GLY A 266 14.57 -4.14 -19.39
CA GLY A 266 13.58 -3.06 -19.24
C GLY A 266 12.34 -3.26 -20.11
N SER A 267 11.99 -4.51 -20.42
CA SER A 267 10.90 -4.85 -21.36
C SER A 267 9.72 -5.50 -20.64
N THR A 268 8.50 -5.13 -21.03
CA THR A 268 7.27 -5.69 -20.48
C THR A 268 6.50 -6.43 -21.56
N THR A 269 6.06 -7.65 -21.25
CA THR A 269 5.18 -8.45 -22.11
C THR A 269 3.88 -8.73 -21.37
N VAL A 270 2.76 -8.43 -22.02
CA VAL A 270 1.42 -8.81 -21.55
C VAL A 270 0.98 -10.02 -22.36
N LEU A 271 0.65 -11.11 -21.67
CA LEU A 271 0.14 -12.33 -22.24
C LEU A 271 -1.35 -12.41 -21.94
N THR A 272 -2.14 -12.25 -22.99
CA THR A 272 -3.60 -12.37 -22.96
C THR A 272 -4.00 -13.77 -23.40
N PRO A 273 -4.82 -14.52 -22.63
CA PRO A 273 -5.30 -15.84 -23.03
C PRO A 273 -6.15 -15.77 -24.31
N THR A 274 -6.05 -16.80 -25.17
CA THR A 274 -6.98 -16.99 -26.31
C THR A 274 -8.31 -17.53 -25.82
N ALA A 275 -9.32 -17.56 -26.70
CA ALA A 275 -10.67 -18.02 -26.37
C ALA A 275 -10.74 -19.48 -25.82
N GLU A 276 -9.74 -20.29 -26.15
CA GLU A 276 -9.62 -21.69 -25.74
C GLU A 276 -8.81 -21.87 -24.44
N GLU A 277 -8.05 -20.86 -24.02
CA GLU A 277 -7.16 -20.91 -22.86
C GLU A 277 -7.91 -20.49 -21.59
N THR A 278 -7.94 -21.36 -20.57
CA THR A 278 -8.73 -21.12 -19.36
C THR A 278 -7.83 -20.68 -18.20
N TRP A 279 -7.16 -19.53 -18.35
CA TRP A 279 -6.20 -19.04 -17.36
C TRP A 279 -6.91 -18.43 -16.15
N THR A 280 -7.26 -19.25 -15.16
CA THR A 280 -7.99 -18.75 -13.98
C THR A 280 -7.07 -18.22 -12.90
N ASN A 281 -5.92 -18.88 -12.72
CA ASN A 281 -4.87 -18.46 -11.81
C ASN A 281 -3.51 -18.88 -12.39
N PRO A 282 -3.12 -18.29 -13.53
CA PRO A 282 -1.99 -18.76 -14.28
C PRO A 282 -0.69 -18.57 -13.50
N THR A 283 0.22 -19.53 -13.64
CA THR A 283 1.52 -19.48 -13.00
C THR A 283 2.63 -19.46 -14.03
N VAL A 284 3.62 -18.59 -13.82
CA VAL A 284 4.82 -18.52 -14.67
C VAL A 284 5.98 -19.14 -13.94
N VAL A 285 6.67 -20.08 -14.58
CA VAL A 285 7.87 -20.74 -14.06
C VAL A 285 9.00 -20.57 -15.06
N ARG A 286 10.21 -20.29 -14.57
CA ARG A 286 11.39 -20.30 -15.43
C ARG A 286 11.94 -21.72 -15.56
N ASN A 287 12.23 -22.13 -16.80
CA ASN A 287 12.92 -23.37 -17.10
C ASN A 287 14.08 -23.07 -18.07
N GLY A 288 15.26 -22.80 -17.51
CA GLY A 288 16.45 -22.43 -18.28
C GLY A 288 16.23 -21.14 -19.08
N ALA A 289 16.24 -21.28 -20.41
CA ALA A 289 16.11 -20.18 -21.37
C ALA A 289 14.67 -19.89 -21.79
N VAL A 290 13.67 -20.44 -21.10
CA VAL A 290 12.26 -20.16 -21.39
C VAL A 290 11.48 -19.88 -20.11
N LEU A 291 10.40 -19.11 -20.26
CA LEU A 291 9.33 -18.99 -19.28
C LEU A 291 8.16 -19.88 -19.73
N LEU A 292 7.68 -20.72 -18.83
CA LEU A 292 6.54 -21.60 -19.02
C LEU A 292 5.33 -20.98 -18.33
N ILE A 293 4.24 -20.82 -19.07
CA ILE A 293 2.98 -20.27 -18.57
C ILE A 293 2.00 -21.42 -18.44
N HIS A 294 1.60 -21.68 -17.21
CA HIS A 294 0.60 -22.70 -16.87
C HIS A 294 -0.74 -22.00 -16.64
N PRO A 295 -1.86 -22.56 -17.13
CA PRO A 295 -3.20 -21.96 -16.96
C PRO A 295 -3.64 -21.84 -15.50
N ASP A 296 -3.20 -22.78 -14.65
CA ASP A 296 -3.52 -22.88 -13.23
C ASP A 296 -2.24 -23.09 -12.39
N GLN A 297 -2.40 -23.54 -11.14
CA GLN A 297 -1.27 -23.85 -10.24
C GLN A 297 -0.26 -24.80 -10.89
N ALA A 298 1.01 -24.63 -10.52
CA ALA A 298 2.15 -25.36 -11.09
C ALA A 298 1.93 -26.88 -11.07
N GLY A 299 2.03 -27.53 -12.23
CA GLY A 299 1.90 -28.99 -12.38
C GLY A 299 1.11 -29.45 -13.61
N SER A 300 0.31 -28.57 -14.22
CA SER A 300 -0.30 -28.81 -15.53
C SER A 300 0.72 -28.67 -16.67
N ALA A 301 0.40 -29.17 -17.86
CA ALA A 301 1.18 -28.82 -19.05
C ALA A 301 1.12 -27.29 -19.27
N PRO A 302 2.22 -26.66 -19.71
CA PRO A 302 2.20 -25.23 -20.02
C PRO A 302 1.37 -24.98 -21.28
N ASP A 303 0.50 -23.98 -21.24
CA ASP A 303 -0.24 -23.52 -22.42
C ASP A 303 0.67 -22.73 -23.36
N ARG A 304 1.62 -21.97 -22.79
CA ARG A 304 2.57 -21.17 -23.57
C ARG A 304 4.00 -21.29 -23.08
N THR A 305 4.91 -21.12 -24.01
CA THR A 305 6.35 -21.03 -23.78
C THR A 305 6.85 -19.72 -24.38
N LEU A 306 7.45 -18.85 -23.56
CA LEU A 306 8.05 -17.60 -23.99
C LEU A 306 9.58 -17.75 -23.96
N PRO A 307 10.30 -17.51 -25.07
CA PRO A 307 11.75 -17.52 -25.05
C PRO A 307 12.29 -16.35 -24.21
N VAL A 308 13.34 -16.62 -23.44
CA VAL A 308 14.11 -15.60 -22.72
C VAL A 308 15.29 -15.19 -23.61
N PRO A 309 15.40 -13.91 -24.01
CA PRO A 309 16.54 -13.41 -24.77
C PRO A 309 17.82 -13.37 -23.93
#